data_AF-C5D1N7-F1
#
_entry.id   AF-C5D1N7-F1
#
_cell.length_a   1.000
_cell.length_b   1.000
_cell.length_c   1.000
_cell.angle_alpha   90.00
_cell.angle_beta   90.00
_cell.angle_gamma   90.00
#
_symmetry.space_group_name_H-M   'P 1'
#
loop_
_entity.id
_entity.type
_entity.pdbx_description
1 polymer ?
#
loop_
_entity_poly.entity_id
_entity_poly.type
_entity_poly.pdbx_seq_one_letter_code
_entity_poly.pdbx_strand_id
1 'polypeptide(L)' 'MTVATPSGALADALTKVFFVAGPAQARQVARQWQVDALWVDKAGRWEATPGLQIEPAARRPMR' A
#
# COMPACT_ATOMS: atom_id res chain seq x y z
N MET A 1 -1.72 -1.70 -5.39
CA MET A 1 -0.71 -0.96 -4.61
C MET A 1 -1.27 0.39 -4.30
N THR A 2 -1.17 0.84 -3.05
CA THR A 2 -1.65 2.14 -2.58
C THR A 2 -0.53 2.81 -1.78
N VAL A 3 -0.23 4.07 -2.06
CA VAL A 3 0.81 4.85 -1.37
C VAL A 3 0.17 6.11 -0.79
N ALA A 4 0.35 6.34 0.51
CA ALA A 4 -0.12 7.53 1.21
C ALA A 4 1.05 8.49 1.39
N THR A 5 0.96 9.67 0.76
CA THR A 5 1.97 10.74 0.86
C THR A 5 1.29 12.10 0.84
N PRO A 6 1.98 13.19 1.26
CA PRO A 6 1.43 14.55 1.23
C PRO A 6 1.13 15.10 -0.18
N SER A 7 1.58 14.42 -1.26
CA SER A 7 1.43 14.89 -2.63
C SER A 7 0.98 13.77 -3.57
N GLY A 8 -0.02 14.05 -4.40
CA GLY A 8 -0.46 13.12 -5.44
C GLY A 8 0.65 12.78 -6.44
N ALA A 9 1.51 13.75 -6.80
CA ALA A 9 2.62 13.52 -7.73
C ALA A 9 3.67 12.57 -7.14
N LEU A 10 3.94 12.68 -5.83
CA LEU A 10 4.85 11.77 -5.15
C LEU A 10 4.24 10.36 -5.03
N ALA A 11 2.94 10.27 -4.71
CA ALA A 11 2.24 9.00 -4.65
C ALA A 11 2.26 8.27 -6.02
N ASP A 12 2.03 8.99 -7.12
CA ASP A 12 2.08 8.43 -8.48
C ASP A 12 3.49 7.92 -8.83
N ALA A 13 4.52 8.76 -8.62
CA ALA A 13 5.91 8.38 -8.88
C ALA A 13 6.34 7.15 -8.08
N LEU A 14 6.00 7.11 -6.78
CA LEU A 14 6.36 6.00 -5.90
C LEU A 14 5.60 4.72 -6.25
N THR A 15 4.34 4.81 -6.71
CA THR A 15 3.56 3.62 -7.09
C THR A 15 4.32 2.74 -8.09
N LYS A 16 5.01 3.34 -9.06
CA LYS A 16 5.89 2.61 -9.99
C LYS A 16 7.10 1.99 -9.30
N VAL A 17 7.78 2.73 -8.43
CA VAL A 17 8.96 2.24 -7.68
C VAL A 17 8.59 0.99 -6.88
N PHE A 18 7.48 1.05 -6.15
CA PHE A 18 6.95 -0.07 -5.40
C PHE A 18 6.57 -1.26 -6.27
N PHE A 19 5.96 -1.01 -7.43
CA PHE A 19 5.60 -2.08 -8.37
C PHE A 19 6.84 -2.83 -8.88
N VAL A 20 7.90 -2.11 -9.24
CA VAL A 20 9.17 -2.70 -9.70
C VAL A 20 9.89 -3.45 -8.58
N ALA A 21 9.90 -2.91 -7.36
CA ALA A 21 10.54 -3.56 -6.21
C ALA A 21 9.83 -4.86 -5.80
N GLY A 22 8.51 -4.92 -5.99
CA GLY A 22 7.67 -6.06 -5.63
C GLY A 22 7.36 -6.15 -4.13
N PRO A 23 6.43 -7.05 -3.74
CA PRO A 23 5.87 -7.10 -2.38
C PRO A 23 6.90 -7.43 -1.31
N ALA A 24 7.91 -8.26 -1.62
CA ALA A 24 8.97 -8.63 -0.67
C ALA A 24 9.81 -7.41 -0.21
N GLN A 25 9.92 -6.38 -1.05
CA GLN A 25 10.71 -5.18 -0.77
C GLN A 25 9.84 -3.98 -0.38
N ALA A 26 8.51 -4.06 -0.54
CA ALA A 26 7.60 -2.93 -0.33
C ALA A 26 7.79 -2.27 1.04
N ARG A 27 7.88 -3.06 2.12
CA ARG A 27 8.11 -2.52 3.48
C ARG A 27 9.43 -1.76 3.61
N GLN A 28 10.50 -2.22 2.96
CA GLN A 28 11.79 -1.54 2.97
C GLN A 28 11.73 -0.24 2.16
N VAL A 29 11.13 -0.27 0.97
CA VAL A 29 10.94 0.93 0.12
C VAL A 29 10.15 1.99 0.87
N ALA A 30 9.04 1.61 1.52
CA ALA A 30 8.24 2.53 2.31
C ALA A 30 9.03 3.21 3.43
N ARG A 31 9.89 2.46 4.13
CA ARG A 31 10.79 3.00 5.16
C ARG A 31 11.82 3.97 4.58
N GLN A 32 12.43 3.64 3.43
CA GLN A 32 13.44 4.48 2.79
C GLN A 32 12.87 5.83 2.32
N TRP A 33 11.63 5.81 1.82
CA TRP A 33 10.95 7.02 1.34
C TRP A 33 10.13 7.72 2.42
N GLN A 34 10.06 7.18 3.64
CA GLN A 34 9.27 7.69 4.77
C GLN A 34 7.79 7.90 4.41
N VAL A 35 7.20 6.93 3.71
CA VAL A 35 5.80 6.94 3.32
C VAL A 35 5.08 5.73 3.88
N ASP A 36 3.76 5.80 3.95
CA ASP A 36 2.94 4.64 4.22
C ASP A 36 2.44 4.00 2.92
N ALA A 37 2.34 2.67 2.91
CA ALA A 37 1.91 1.92 1.75
C ALA A 37 1.11 0.67 2.15
N LEU A 38 0.17 0.30 1.27
CA LEU A 38 -0.65 -0.90 1.34
C LEU A 38 -0.51 -1.67 0.03
N TRP A 39 -0.27 -2.97 0.12
CA TRP A 39 -0.13 -3.85 -1.05
C TRP A 39 -0.92 -5.14 -0.87
N VAL A 40 -1.21 -5.75 -2.02
CA VAL A 40 -1.86 -7.05 -2.13
C VAL A 40 -0.98 -7.90 -3.01
N ASP A 41 -0.58 -9.07 -2.52
CA ASP A 41 0.18 -10.01 -3.33
C ASP A 41 -0.72 -10.87 -4.23
N LYS A 42 -0.10 -11.72 -5.06
CA LYS A 42 -0.83 -12.60 -5.99
C LYS A 42 -1.66 -13.68 -5.30
N ALA A 43 -1.38 -13.98 -4.03
CA ALA A 43 -2.19 -14.90 -3.22
C ALA A 43 -3.37 -14.18 -2.53
N GLY A 44 -3.55 -12.88 -2.79
CA GLY A 44 -4.59 -12.07 -2.15
C GLY A 44 -4.27 -11.69 -0.72
N ARG A 45 -3.02 -11.85 -0.25
CA ARG A 45 -2.63 -11.39 1.09
C ARG A 45 -2.45 -9.88 1.06
N TRP A 46 -3.13 -9.22 1.99
CA TRP A 46 -3.04 -7.79 2.21
C TRP A 46 -2.01 -7.50 3.29
N GLU A 47 -1.13 -6.55 3.02
CA GLU A 47 -0.15 -6.06 3.98
C GLU A 47 -0.08 -4.53 3.89
N ALA A 48 0.31 -3.92 5.01
CA ALA A 48 0.49 -2.48 5.10
C ALA A 48 1.67 -2.10 6.01
N THR A 49 2.12 -0.86 5.86
CA THR A 49 2.91 -0.17 6.89
C THR A 49 2.02 0.25 8.07
N PRO A 50 2.60 0.52 9.26
CA PRO A 50 1.82 0.82 10.47
C PRO A 50 0.88 2.03 10.37
N GLY A 51 1.12 3.00 9.49
CA GLY A 51 0.26 4.18 9.33
C GLY A 51 -1.00 3.94 8.50
N LEU A 52 -1.20 2.74 7.93
CA LEU A 52 -2.41 2.36 7.21
C LEU A 52 -3.07 1.15 7.88
N GLN A 53 -4.40 1.21 8.01
CA GLN A 53 -5.21 0.12 8.55
C GLN A 53 -5.98 -0.57 7.41
N ILE A 54 -6.01 -1.90 7.45
CA ILE A 54 -6.81 -2.71 6.53
C ILE A 54 -8.11 -3.04 7.26
N GLU A 55 -9.20 -2.41 6.85
CA GLU A 55 -10.53 -2.78 7.34
C GLU A 55 -11.11 -3.89 6.47
N PRO A 56 -11.60 -5.00 7.08
CA PRO A 56 -12.44 -5.94 6.35
C PRO A 56 -13.67 -5.19 5.83
N ALA A 57 -14.02 -5.37 4.55
CA ALA A 57 -15.23 -4.77 4.01
C ALA A 57 -16.43 -5.11 4.91
N ALA A 58 -17.03 -4.10 5.53
CA ALA A 58 -18.21 -4.28 6.34
C ALA A 58 -19.25 -5.03 5.50
N ARG A 59 -19.73 -6.17 6.01
CA ARG A 59 -20.82 -6.92 5.40
C ARG A 59 -22.06 -6.04 5.44
N ARG A 60 -22.24 -5.17 4.43
CA ARG A 60 -23.44 -4.36 4.30
C ARG A 60 -24.58 -5.32 3.96
N PRO A 61 -25.58 -5.53 4.84
CA PRO A 61 -26.77 -6.27 4.42
C PRO A 61 -27.41 -5.47 3.29
N MET A 62 -27.59 -6.10 2.12
CA MET A 62 -28.43 -5.56 1.06
C MET A 62 -29.83 -5.42 1.65
N ARG A 63 -30.28 -4.18 1.81
CA ARG A 63 -31.68 -3.85 2.09
C ARG A 63 -32.45 -3.80 0.78
#